data_AF-A0A4Q9LIT5-F1
#
_entry.id   AF-A0A4Q9LIT5-F1
#
_cell.length_a   1.000
_cell.length_b   1.000
_cell.length_c   1.000
_cell.angle_alpha   90.00
_cell.angle_beta   90.00
_cell.angle_gamma   90.00
#
_symmetry.space_group_name_H-M   'P 1'
#
loop_
_entity.id
_entity.type
_entity.pdbx_description
1 polymer ?
#
loop_
_entity_poly.entity_id
_entity_poly.type
_entity_poly.pdbx_seq_one_letter_code
_entity_poly.pdbx_strand_id
1 'polypeptide(L)'
;MARLREKRDYLLRKENEEYENKKNLISKCLNDNKKIPYELRDTAKDVLEEIIFTSPIETMECISLFVTTSRDPSSSLMRFAKHISLTFPTATLLKRGNMNIEELDRIGKENNCAIMVLTENKGIPSGMIVCYFSLGVIYKYSIHNFLLKDVKNIGKNVFLICEGEDKIWEKAKETWKILFPQCNKSNRFLCLFWKDNMLMFREYFTNKVIEDGCKFNAKLYEIRKGTFNCEGEKEWVYKPYMNSNK
;
A
#
# COMPACT_ATOMS: atom_id res chain seq x y z
N MET A 1 27.01 50.23 6.09
CA MET A 1 26.41 49.03 5.45
C MET A 1 26.10 47.92 6.44
N ALA A 2 27.03 47.52 7.34
CA ALA A 2 26.81 46.40 8.29
C ALA A 2 25.61 46.58 9.24
N ARG A 3 25.47 47.74 9.89
CA ARG A 3 24.42 48.01 10.90
C ARG A 3 22.98 47.98 10.36
N LEU A 4 22.78 48.30 9.06
CA LEU A 4 21.47 48.25 8.40
C LEU A 4 21.06 46.80 8.09
N ARG A 5 22.04 45.96 7.74
CA ARG A 5 21.83 44.54 7.49
C ARG A 5 21.45 43.80 8.77
N GLU A 6 22.18 44.03 9.85
CA GLU A 6 21.87 43.46 11.18
C GLU A 6 20.46 43.81 11.66
N LYS A 7 20.05 45.08 11.48
CA LYS A 7 18.69 45.51 11.84
C LYS A 7 17.63 44.80 11.01
N ARG A 8 17.87 44.60 9.70
CA ARG A 8 16.95 43.88 8.80
C ARG A 8 16.84 42.41 9.19
N ASP A 9 17.97 41.77 9.47
CA ASP A 9 18.02 40.36 9.87
C ASP A 9 17.32 40.14 11.23
N TYR A 10 17.47 41.08 12.17
CA TYR A 10 16.75 41.06 13.45
C TYR A 10 15.24 41.17 13.25
N LEU A 11 14.77 42.09 12.40
CA LEU A 11 13.34 42.26 12.12
C LEU A 11 12.73 41.01 11.48
N LEU A 12 13.43 40.40 10.52
CA LEU A 12 13.01 39.15 9.88
C LEU A 12 12.90 37.99 10.87
N ARG A 13 13.87 37.86 11.79
CA ARG A 13 13.80 36.84 12.85
C ARG A 13 12.61 37.05 13.77
N LYS A 14 12.37 38.29 14.18
CA LYS A 14 11.24 38.63 15.05
C LYS A 14 9.89 38.35 14.36
N GLU A 15 9.77 38.68 13.07
CA GLU A 15 8.57 38.39 12.28
C GLU A 15 8.32 36.88 12.15
N ASN A 16 9.37 36.09 11.93
CA ASN A 16 9.28 34.63 11.91
C ASN A 16 8.90 34.04 13.29
N GLU A 17 9.45 34.57 14.38
CA GLU A 17 9.07 34.17 15.74
C GLU A 17 7.59 34.45 16.03
N GLU A 18 7.08 35.61 15.62
CA GLU A 18 5.66 35.95 15.75
C GLU A 18 4.77 35.01 14.91
N TYR A 19 5.22 34.64 13.71
CA TYR A 19 4.52 33.68 12.85
C TYR A 19 4.46 32.28 13.48
N GLU A 20 5.59 31.77 13.99
CA GLU A 20 5.67 30.47 14.65
C GLU A 20 4.81 30.41 15.93
N ASN A 21 4.74 31.50 16.69
CA ASN A 21 3.85 31.59 17.85
C ASN A 21 2.37 31.46 17.47
N LYS A 22 1.94 32.09 16.36
CA LYS A 22 0.57 31.95 15.84
C LYS A 22 0.29 30.52 15.38
N LYS A 23 1.23 29.91 14.66
CA LYS A 23 1.15 28.52 14.19
C LYS A 23 0.99 27.52 15.35
N ASN A 24 1.78 27.68 16.40
CA ASN A 24 1.69 26.87 17.62
C ASN A 24 0.35 27.02 18.35
N LEU A 25 -0.20 28.23 18.41
CA LEU A 25 -1.48 28.49 19.05
C LEU A 25 -2.64 27.85 18.27
N ILE A 26 -2.63 27.98 16.94
CA ILE A 26 -3.62 27.33 16.06
C ILE A 26 -3.53 25.80 16.18
N SER A 27 -2.32 25.24 16.20
CA SER A 27 -2.08 23.80 16.40
C SER A 27 -2.63 23.30 17.74
N LYS A 28 -2.44 24.05 18.83
CA LYS A 28 -3.05 23.74 20.14
C LYS A 28 -4.58 23.76 20.10
N CYS A 29 -5.17 24.78 19.46
CA CYS A 29 -6.63 24.85 19.30
C CYS A 29 -7.18 23.65 18.52
N LEU A 30 -6.47 23.20 17.50
CA LEU A 30 -6.80 22.02 16.71
C LEU A 30 -6.79 20.74 17.56
N ASN A 31 -5.73 20.53 18.34
CA ASN A 31 -5.61 19.35 19.20
C ASN A 31 -6.64 19.32 20.34
N ASP A 32 -6.94 20.48 20.93
CA ASP A 32 -7.89 20.61 22.05
C ASP A 32 -9.36 20.68 21.59
N ASN A 33 -9.65 20.68 20.28
CA ASN A 33 -10.97 20.95 19.71
C ASN A 33 -11.63 22.25 20.24
N LYS A 34 -10.82 23.29 20.47
CA LYS A 34 -11.28 24.60 20.95
C LYS A 34 -11.49 25.57 19.79
N LYS A 35 -12.43 26.50 19.94
CA LYS A 35 -12.68 27.56 18.94
C LYS A 35 -11.44 28.44 18.77
N ILE A 36 -11.10 28.74 17.51
CA ILE A 36 -9.98 29.64 17.18
C ILE A 36 -10.31 31.08 17.63
N PRO A 37 -9.38 31.78 18.31
CA PRO A 37 -9.52 33.18 18.68
C PRO A 37 -9.83 34.08 17.48
N TYR A 38 -10.60 35.14 17.69
CA TYR A 38 -11.07 36.04 16.64
C TYR A 38 -9.92 36.62 15.79
N GLU A 39 -8.84 37.06 16.43
CA GLU A 39 -7.66 37.69 15.82
C GLU A 39 -6.92 36.79 14.82
N LEU A 40 -7.06 35.46 14.95
CA LEU A 40 -6.31 34.50 14.15
C LEU A 40 -7.13 33.90 13.02
N ARG A 41 -8.43 34.18 12.92
CA ARG A 41 -9.31 33.51 11.95
C ARG A 41 -8.95 33.78 10.50
N ASP A 42 -8.56 35.02 10.18
CA ASP A 42 -8.21 35.40 8.81
C ASP A 42 -6.92 34.68 8.37
N THR A 43 -5.93 34.62 9.26
CA THR A 43 -4.67 33.89 9.02
C THR A 43 -4.79 32.38 9.19
N ALA A 44 -5.84 31.90 9.87
CA ALA A 44 -5.95 30.49 10.24
C ALA A 44 -6.06 29.59 9.01
N LYS A 45 -6.68 30.06 7.93
CA LYS A 45 -6.83 29.28 6.71
C LYS A 45 -5.48 28.93 6.10
N ASP A 46 -4.64 29.94 5.87
CA ASP A 46 -3.32 29.77 5.24
C ASP A 46 -2.40 28.93 6.13
N VAL A 47 -2.42 29.20 7.43
CA VAL A 47 -1.64 28.43 8.42
C VAL A 47 -2.12 27.00 8.54
N LEU A 48 -3.44 26.74 8.46
CA LEU A 48 -3.98 25.37 8.48
C LEU A 48 -3.60 24.61 7.21
N GLU A 49 -3.67 25.23 6.04
CA GLU A 49 -3.17 24.62 4.79
C GLU A 49 -1.69 24.27 4.94
N GLU A 50 -0.87 25.22 5.42
CA GLU A 50 0.55 24.98 5.67
C GLU A 50 0.77 23.86 6.69
N ILE A 51 0.04 23.81 7.81
CA ILE A 51 0.13 22.73 8.81
C ILE A 51 -0.24 21.38 8.18
N ILE A 52 -1.27 21.31 7.35
CA ILE A 52 -1.70 20.07 6.67
C ILE A 52 -0.64 19.58 5.67
N PHE A 53 0.06 20.50 4.99
CA PHE A 53 1.11 20.17 4.04
C PHE A 53 2.49 19.95 4.70
N THR A 54 2.72 20.52 5.88
CA THR A 54 4.02 20.49 6.60
C THR A 54 4.03 19.47 7.72
N SER A 55 2.86 19.03 8.23
CA SER A 55 2.81 17.87 9.10
C SER A 55 3.62 16.77 8.41
N PRO A 56 4.68 16.25 9.06
CA PRO A 56 5.41 15.15 8.48
C PRO A 56 4.36 14.07 8.33
N ILE A 57 3.93 13.82 7.09
CA ILE A 57 3.26 12.60 6.74
C ILE A 57 4.25 11.58 7.27
N GLU A 58 3.89 10.86 8.35
CA GLU A 58 4.72 9.79 8.88
C GLU A 58 5.11 8.99 7.65
N THR A 59 6.39 9.06 7.27
CA THR A 59 6.87 8.41 6.07
C THR A 59 6.83 6.94 6.41
N MET A 60 5.66 6.36 6.18
CA MET A 60 5.38 4.96 6.38
C MET A 60 6.39 4.25 5.49
N GLU A 61 7.40 3.64 6.11
CA GLU A 61 8.51 3.03 5.39
C GLU A 61 7.92 1.97 4.45
N CYS A 62 7.97 2.26 3.15
CA CYS A 62 7.46 1.36 2.15
C CYS A 62 8.41 0.16 2.06
N ILE A 63 7.88 -1.05 2.22
CA ILE A 63 8.70 -2.26 2.09
C ILE A 63 8.83 -2.66 0.62
N SER A 64 9.92 -3.36 0.32
CA SER A 64 10.10 -3.98 -1.00
C SER A 64 9.20 -5.20 -1.15
N LEU A 65 8.68 -5.41 -2.37
CA LEU A 65 7.89 -6.58 -2.73
C LEU A 65 8.67 -7.46 -3.70
N PHE A 66 8.80 -8.75 -3.43
CA PHE A 66 9.29 -9.71 -4.41
C PHE A 66 8.14 -10.56 -4.92
N VAL A 67 7.97 -10.60 -6.23
CA VAL A 67 6.95 -11.41 -6.88
C VAL A 67 7.63 -12.64 -7.44
N THR A 68 7.14 -13.83 -7.06
CA THR A 68 7.65 -15.10 -7.56
C THR A 68 6.50 -16.01 -7.96
N THR A 69 6.82 -17.10 -8.64
CA THR A 69 5.86 -18.05 -9.20
C THR A 69 6.07 -19.44 -8.60
N SER A 70 5.26 -20.42 -9.03
CA SER A 70 5.54 -21.84 -8.83
C SER A 70 6.87 -22.26 -9.48
N ARG A 71 7.38 -23.46 -9.16
CA ARG A 71 8.67 -23.98 -9.68
C ARG A 71 8.74 -23.97 -11.21
N ASP A 72 7.71 -24.50 -11.85
CA ASP A 72 7.59 -24.57 -13.31
C ASP A 72 6.36 -23.77 -13.78
N PRO A 73 6.50 -22.45 -13.99
CA PRO A 73 5.37 -21.61 -14.39
C PRO A 73 5.10 -21.70 -15.88
N SER A 74 3.83 -21.66 -16.27
CA SER A 74 3.42 -21.45 -17.65
C SER A 74 3.78 -20.03 -18.14
N SER A 75 3.76 -19.84 -19.45
CA SER A 75 3.91 -18.52 -20.07
C SER A 75 2.84 -17.52 -19.61
N SER A 76 1.62 -18.00 -19.34
CA SER A 76 0.50 -17.19 -18.82
C SER A 76 0.80 -16.68 -17.41
N LEU A 77 1.24 -17.57 -16.50
CA LEU A 77 1.61 -17.19 -15.14
C LEU A 77 2.84 -16.27 -15.10
N MET A 78 3.83 -16.51 -15.96
CA MET A 78 5.00 -15.62 -16.08
C MET A 78 4.60 -14.21 -16.53
N ARG A 79 3.68 -14.12 -17.50
CA ARG A 79 3.13 -12.84 -17.96
C ARG A 79 2.34 -12.14 -16.86
N PHE A 80 1.54 -12.88 -16.10
CA PHE A 80 0.83 -12.34 -14.94
C PHE A 80 1.79 -11.85 -13.85
N ALA A 81 2.81 -12.62 -13.49
CA ALA A 81 3.81 -12.24 -12.49
C ALA A 81 4.60 -10.99 -12.92
N LYS A 82 4.95 -10.89 -14.21
CA LYS A 82 5.58 -9.69 -14.77
C LYS A 82 4.65 -8.48 -14.69
N HIS A 83 3.36 -8.66 -15.00
CA HIS A 83 2.38 -7.57 -14.89
C HIS A 83 2.24 -7.08 -13.46
N ILE A 84 2.07 -8.00 -12.49
CA ILE A 84 2.02 -7.67 -11.06
C ILE A 84 3.28 -6.93 -10.62
N SER A 85 4.48 -7.37 -11.03
CA SER A 85 5.72 -6.66 -10.73
C SER A 85 5.78 -5.23 -11.29
N LEU A 86 5.01 -4.92 -12.34
CA LEU A 86 4.87 -3.57 -12.89
C LEU A 86 3.73 -2.78 -12.23
N THR A 87 2.76 -3.45 -11.62
CA THR A 87 1.66 -2.81 -10.88
C THR A 87 2.11 -2.24 -9.55
N PHE A 88 2.96 -2.95 -8.82
CA PHE A 88 3.46 -2.48 -7.53
C PHE A 88 4.76 -1.65 -7.70
N PRO A 89 4.82 -0.40 -7.22
CA PRO A 89 5.98 0.47 -7.45
C PRO A 89 7.30 -0.05 -6.83
N THR A 90 7.22 -0.81 -5.75
CA THR A 90 8.37 -1.42 -5.04
C THR A 90 8.61 -2.87 -5.42
N ALA A 91 7.87 -3.41 -6.40
CA ALA A 91 7.98 -4.81 -6.75
C ALA A 91 9.15 -5.14 -7.67
N THR A 92 9.79 -6.27 -7.39
CA THR A 92 10.79 -6.90 -8.23
C THR A 92 10.41 -8.34 -8.53
N LEU A 93 10.45 -8.73 -9.80
CA LEU A 93 10.20 -10.11 -10.22
C LEU A 93 11.41 -11.00 -9.89
N LEU A 94 11.19 -12.01 -9.04
CA LEU A 94 12.17 -13.01 -8.66
C LEU A 94 11.88 -14.33 -9.39
N LYS A 95 12.77 -14.68 -10.32
CA LYS A 95 12.67 -15.93 -11.11
C LYS A 95 12.93 -17.12 -10.20
N ARG A 96 11.96 -18.03 -10.05
CA ARG A 96 12.04 -19.14 -9.09
C ARG A 96 13.18 -20.13 -9.39
N GLY A 97 13.24 -20.65 -10.63
CA GLY A 97 14.18 -21.71 -10.98
C GLY A 97 14.08 -22.89 -10.01
N ASN A 98 15.23 -23.36 -9.52
CA ASN A 98 15.31 -24.46 -8.55
C ASN A 98 15.29 -24.00 -7.08
N MET A 99 14.89 -22.76 -6.79
CA MET A 99 14.97 -22.23 -5.43
C MET A 99 14.05 -22.97 -4.45
N ASN A 100 14.62 -23.37 -3.33
CA ASN A 100 13.88 -23.99 -2.24
C ASN A 100 13.04 -22.98 -1.47
N ILE A 101 12.11 -23.47 -0.65
CA ILE A 101 11.26 -22.61 0.19
C ILE A 101 12.11 -21.92 1.26
N GLU A 102 13.11 -22.62 1.80
CA GLU A 102 14.07 -22.09 2.78
C GLU A 102 14.90 -20.93 2.24
N GLU A 103 15.31 -20.99 0.97
CA GLU A 103 16.05 -19.91 0.32
C GLU A 103 15.17 -18.66 0.14
N LEU A 104 13.90 -18.84 -0.21
CA LEU A 104 12.97 -17.71 -0.23
C LEU A 104 12.74 -17.11 1.15
N ASP A 105 12.63 -17.96 2.18
CA ASP A 105 12.47 -17.50 3.55
C ASP A 105 13.71 -16.71 4.01
N ARG A 106 14.90 -17.15 3.63
CA ARG A 106 16.15 -16.43 3.86
C ARG A 106 16.18 -15.06 3.17
N ILE A 107 15.84 -15.00 1.88
CA ILE A 107 15.76 -13.74 1.12
C ILE A 107 14.76 -12.78 1.76
N GLY A 108 13.61 -13.31 2.21
CA GLY A 108 12.57 -12.54 2.90
C GLY A 108 13.06 -11.92 4.21
N LYS A 109 13.76 -12.71 5.02
CA LYS A 109 14.32 -12.29 6.31
C LYS A 109 15.46 -11.29 6.15
N GLU A 110 16.40 -11.53 5.24
CA GLU A 110 17.57 -10.66 5.02
C GLU A 110 17.16 -9.28 4.52
N ASN A 111 16.15 -9.19 3.65
CA ASN A 111 15.70 -7.92 3.07
C ASN A 111 14.54 -7.26 3.82
N ASN A 112 14.02 -7.91 4.87
CA ASN A 112 12.83 -7.49 5.61
C ASN A 112 11.65 -7.10 4.70
N CYS A 113 11.41 -7.91 3.67
CA CYS A 113 10.52 -7.58 2.55
C CYS A 113 9.19 -8.34 2.60
N ALA A 114 8.29 -8.04 1.66
CA ALA A 114 7.16 -8.91 1.37
C ALA A 114 7.47 -9.82 0.18
N ILE A 115 7.03 -11.07 0.22
CA ILE A 115 7.12 -12.00 -0.91
C ILE A 115 5.72 -12.46 -1.29
N MET A 116 5.37 -12.26 -2.56
CA MET A 116 4.14 -12.73 -3.18
C MET A 116 4.45 -13.94 -4.08
N VAL A 117 3.90 -15.10 -3.74
CA VAL A 117 3.99 -16.33 -4.53
C VAL A 117 2.67 -16.52 -5.29
N LEU A 118 2.76 -16.56 -6.62
CA LEU A 118 1.64 -16.81 -7.51
C LEU A 118 1.64 -18.26 -7.98
N THR A 119 0.47 -18.90 -7.94
CA THR A 119 0.27 -20.27 -8.42
C THR A 119 -0.82 -20.31 -9.47
N GLU A 120 -0.79 -21.35 -10.30
CA GLU A 120 -1.75 -21.56 -11.37
C GLU A 120 -2.28 -22.99 -11.37
N ASN A 121 -3.38 -23.19 -12.08
CA ASN A 121 -3.91 -24.48 -12.45
C ASN A 121 -4.11 -24.50 -13.97
N LYS A 122 -3.38 -25.36 -14.68
CA LYS A 122 -3.46 -25.51 -16.15
C LYS A 122 -3.37 -24.18 -16.93
N GLY A 123 -2.45 -23.30 -16.56
CA GLY A 123 -2.23 -22.02 -17.25
C GLY A 123 -3.12 -20.86 -16.75
N ILE A 124 -4.05 -21.11 -15.82
CA ILE A 124 -4.93 -20.10 -15.24
C ILE A 124 -4.46 -19.81 -13.80
N PRO A 125 -4.07 -18.57 -13.47
CA PRO A 125 -3.72 -18.19 -12.10
C PRO A 125 -4.86 -18.50 -11.12
N SER A 126 -4.52 -19.23 -10.05
CA SER A 126 -5.51 -19.82 -9.13
C SER A 126 -5.24 -19.50 -7.66
N GLY A 127 -4.00 -19.21 -7.29
CA GLY A 127 -3.62 -18.90 -5.92
C GLY A 127 -2.61 -17.75 -5.83
N MET A 128 -2.71 -17.01 -4.74
CA MET A 128 -1.78 -15.95 -4.39
C MET A 128 -1.51 -16.03 -2.89
N ILE A 129 -0.24 -16.18 -2.53
CA ILE A 129 0.20 -16.18 -1.14
C ILE A 129 1.10 -14.95 -0.95
N VAL A 130 0.76 -14.10 0.02
CA VAL A 130 1.57 -12.93 0.35
C VAL A 130 2.09 -13.10 1.77
N CYS A 131 3.41 -13.19 1.91
CA CYS A 131 4.10 -13.28 3.18
C CYS A 131 4.81 -11.95 3.46
N TYR A 132 4.46 -11.31 4.56
CA TYR A 132 5.08 -10.08 5.03
C TYR A 132 6.09 -10.42 6.12
N PHE A 133 7.39 -10.39 5.82
CA PHE A 133 8.41 -10.80 6.78
C PHE A 133 8.58 -9.80 7.93
N SER A 134 8.42 -8.51 7.66
CA SER A 134 8.46 -7.45 8.68
C SER A 134 7.37 -7.56 9.74
N LEU A 135 6.20 -8.05 9.34
CA LEU A 135 5.03 -8.22 10.21
C LEU A 135 4.86 -9.65 10.72
N GLY A 136 5.55 -10.61 10.10
CA GLY A 136 5.35 -12.04 10.37
C GLY A 136 3.91 -12.49 10.12
N VAL A 137 3.30 -12.08 9.02
CA VAL A 137 1.93 -12.48 8.64
C VAL A 137 1.88 -13.00 7.22
N ILE A 138 1.04 -14.02 7.02
CA ILE A 138 0.80 -14.67 5.73
C ILE A 138 -0.67 -14.55 5.41
N TYR A 139 -0.97 -14.02 4.23
CA TYR A 139 -2.29 -14.00 3.64
C TYR A 139 -2.33 -14.98 2.48
N LYS A 140 -3.30 -15.89 2.49
CA LYS A 140 -3.51 -16.84 1.40
C LYS A 140 -4.85 -16.57 0.71
N TYR A 141 -4.78 -16.34 -0.59
CA TYR A 141 -5.90 -16.00 -1.45
C TYR A 141 -6.08 -17.04 -2.56
N SER A 142 -7.34 -17.29 -2.91
CA SER A 142 -7.71 -17.98 -4.15
C SER A 142 -8.14 -16.97 -5.20
N ILE A 143 -7.57 -17.05 -6.40
CA ILE A 143 -7.85 -16.15 -7.51
C ILE A 143 -9.03 -16.70 -8.33
N HIS A 144 -9.99 -15.83 -8.62
CA HIS A 144 -11.16 -16.09 -9.45
C HIS A 144 -11.32 -14.96 -10.48
N ASN A 145 -12.08 -15.22 -11.55
CA ASN A 145 -12.41 -14.24 -12.59
C ASN A 145 -11.18 -13.49 -13.13
N PHE A 146 -10.10 -14.23 -13.36
CA PHE A 146 -8.84 -13.69 -13.84
C PHE A 146 -8.94 -13.24 -15.30
N LEU A 147 -8.55 -12.00 -15.57
CA LEU A 147 -8.41 -11.43 -16.89
C LEU A 147 -7.16 -10.54 -16.91
N LEU A 148 -6.33 -10.73 -17.94
CA LEU A 148 -5.13 -9.93 -18.15
C LEU A 148 -5.12 -9.38 -19.57
N LYS A 149 -5.01 -8.05 -19.69
CA LYS A 149 -4.79 -7.36 -20.96
C LYS A 149 -3.36 -6.83 -21.02
N ASP A 150 -2.74 -6.89 -22.19
CA ASP A 150 -1.42 -6.27 -22.38
C ASP A 150 -1.54 -4.75 -22.42
N VAL A 151 -0.89 -4.09 -21.47
CA VAL A 151 -0.76 -2.65 -21.45
C VAL A 151 0.67 -2.27 -21.79
N LYS A 152 0.83 -1.37 -22.76
CA LYS A 152 2.14 -0.82 -23.15
C LYS A 152 2.45 0.42 -22.30
N ASN A 153 3.72 0.64 -21.97
CA ASN A 153 4.22 1.81 -21.23
C ASN A 153 3.57 2.01 -19.86
N ILE A 154 3.68 0.99 -19.01
CA ILE A 154 3.25 1.07 -17.62
C ILE A 154 4.26 1.94 -16.84
N GLY A 155 3.83 3.11 -16.38
CA GLY A 155 4.63 3.99 -15.51
C GLY A 155 4.79 3.40 -14.10
N LYS A 156 5.88 3.74 -13.41
CA LYS A 156 6.22 3.16 -12.10
C LYS A 156 5.23 3.53 -10.99
N ASN A 157 4.64 4.71 -11.04
CA ASN A 157 3.80 5.25 -9.98
C ASN A 157 2.33 4.82 -10.11
N VAL A 158 1.64 4.62 -8.98
CA VAL A 158 0.23 4.21 -8.92
C VAL A 158 -0.47 4.93 -7.79
N PHE A 159 -1.69 5.41 -8.04
CA PHE A 159 -2.60 5.82 -6.97
C PHE A 159 -3.39 4.61 -6.46
N LEU A 160 -3.34 4.38 -5.15
CA LEU A 160 -4.09 3.31 -4.50
C LEU A 160 -5.43 3.84 -3.99
N ILE A 161 -6.52 3.21 -4.39
CA ILE A 161 -7.88 3.46 -3.88
C ILE A 161 -8.32 2.18 -3.16
N CYS A 162 -8.62 2.27 -1.88
CA CYS A 162 -9.08 1.14 -1.06
C CYS A 162 -10.49 1.43 -0.54
N GLU A 163 -11.44 0.56 -0.85
CA GLU A 163 -12.82 0.66 -0.41
C GLU A 163 -13.29 -0.67 0.16
N GLY A 164 -14.07 -0.61 1.24
CA GLY A 164 -14.67 -1.78 1.88
C GLY A 164 -14.84 -1.58 3.37
N GLU A 165 -15.71 -2.40 3.95
CA GLU A 165 -16.10 -2.31 5.35
C GLU A 165 -15.99 -3.70 5.95
N ASP A 166 -14.97 -3.93 6.79
CA ASP A 166 -14.78 -5.14 7.59
C ASP A 166 -13.57 -4.99 8.51
N LYS A 167 -13.59 -5.62 9.70
CA LYS A 167 -12.42 -5.61 10.61
C LYS A 167 -11.19 -6.29 10.00
N ILE A 168 -11.42 -7.38 9.26
CA ILE A 168 -10.36 -8.11 8.55
C ILE A 168 -9.80 -7.25 7.41
N TRP A 169 -10.69 -6.50 6.74
CA TRP A 169 -10.29 -5.61 5.67
C TRP A 169 -9.43 -4.47 6.15
N GLU A 170 -9.75 -3.81 7.27
CA GLU A 170 -8.90 -2.72 7.79
C GLU A 170 -7.47 -3.21 8.06
N LYS A 171 -7.31 -4.41 8.63
CA LYS A 171 -5.99 -5.04 8.80
C LYS A 171 -5.29 -5.32 7.47
N ALA A 172 -6.00 -5.94 6.51
CA ALA A 172 -5.42 -6.24 5.20
C ALA A 172 -5.08 -4.95 4.41
N LYS A 173 -5.90 -3.91 4.55
CA LYS A 173 -5.73 -2.59 3.94
C LYS A 173 -4.48 -1.91 4.46
N GLU A 174 -4.21 -1.98 5.76
CA GLU A 174 -2.94 -1.53 6.34
C GLU A 174 -1.75 -2.28 5.73
N THR A 175 -1.80 -3.62 5.62
CA THR A 175 -0.69 -4.37 5.02
C THR A 175 -0.51 -4.12 3.52
N TRP A 176 -1.59 -3.87 2.78
CA TRP A 176 -1.52 -3.46 1.37
C TRP A 176 -0.93 -2.06 1.23
N LYS A 177 -1.31 -1.10 2.08
CA LYS A 177 -0.80 0.29 2.04
C LYS A 177 0.73 0.36 2.16
N ILE A 178 1.34 -0.50 2.98
CA ILE A 178 2.81 -0.53 3.17
C ILE A 178 3.58 -0.86 1.86
N LEU A 179 2.91 -1.44 0.86
CA LEU A 179 3.52 -1.76 -0.44
C LEU A 179 3.50 -0.60 -1.45
N PHE A 180 2.81 0.51 -1.13
CA PHE A 180 2.65 1.64 -2.04
C PHE A 180 3.29 2.90 -1.46
N PRO A 181 4.35 3.44 -2.11
CA PRO A 181 4.90 4.72 -1.71
C PRO A 181 3.91 5.84 -2.03
N GLN A 182 3.96 6.91 -1.23
CA GLN A 182 3.14 8.09 -1.51
C GLN A 182 3.49 8.67 -2.88
N CYS A 183 2.47 8.94 -3.68
CA CYS A 183 2.62 9.46 -5.02
C CYS A 183 1.81 10.74 -5.17
N ASN A 184 2.43 11.77 -5.77
CA ASN A 184 1.76 13.04 -6.06
C ASN A 184 1.16 13.08 -7.48
N LYS A 185 1.69 12.29 -8.41
CA LYS A 185 1.27 12.26 -9.82
C LYS A 185 1.39 10.85 -10.41
N SER A 186 0.26 10.29 -10.80
CA SER A 186 0.18 9.07 -11.62
C SER A 186 -0.99 9.14 -12.59
N ASN A 187 -0.80 8.53 -13.76
CA ASN A 187 -1.84 8.30 -14.75
C ASN A 187 -2.57 6.95 -14.55
N ARG A 188 -2.33 6.29 -13.42
CA ARG A 188 -2.83 4.96 -13.11
C ARG A 188 -3.42 4.91 -11.71
N PHE A 189 -4.59 4.29 -11.62
CA PHE A 189 -5.25 3.97 -10.36
C PHE A 189 -5.34 2.46 -10.20
N LEU A 190 -4.99 1.98 -9.01
CA LEU A 190 -5.29 0.64 -8.58
C LEU A 190 -6.42 0.73 -7.56
N CYS A 191 -7.55 0.13 -7.89
CA CYS A 191 -8.69 0.06 -6.99
C CYS A 191 -8.75 -1.34 -6.37
N LEU A 192 -8.74 -1.36 -5.04
CA LEU A 192 -8.94 -2.54 -4.21
C LEU A 192 -10.30 -2.39 -3.52
N PHE A 193 -11.28 -3.17 -3.97
CA PHE A 193 -12.59 -3.21 -3.35
C PHE A 193 -12.75 -4.49 -2.54
N TRP A 194 -13.20 -4.38 -1.31
CA TRP A 194 -13.45 -5.53 -0.45
C TRP A 194 -14.94 -5.77 -0.26
N LYS A 195 -15.39 -6.99 -0.57
CA LYS A 195 -16.77 -7.43 -0.38
C LYS A 195 -16.82 -8.95 -0.16
N ASP A 196 -17.61 -9.42 0.79
CA ASP A 196 -17.86 -10.85 1.03
C ASP A 196 -16.57 -11.72 1.17
N ASN A 197 -15.58 -11.24 1.92
CA ASN A 197 -14.24 -11.85 2.06
C ASN A 197 -13.45 -11.98 0.75
N MET A 198 -13.77 -11.16 -0.24
CA MET A 198 -13.17 -11.16 -1.56
C MET A 198 -12.59 -9.78 -1.87
N LEU A 199 -11.32 -9.76 -2.23
CA LEU A 199 -10.61 -8.59 -2.71
C LEU A 199 -10.76 -8.51 -4.23
N MET A 200 -11.46 -7.52 -4.73
CA MET A 200 -11.57 -7.25 -6.15
C MET A 200 -10.44 -6.30 -6.57
N PHE A 201 -9.51 -6.82 -7.35
CA PHE A 201 -8.37 -6.09 -7.90
C PHE A 201 -8.73 -5.53 -9.26
N ARG A 202 -8.68 -4.20 -9.42
CA ARG A 202 -9.00 -3.52 -10.68
C ARG A 202 -7.98 -2.43 -10.97
N GLU A 203 -7.38 -2.49 -12.15
CA GLU A 203 -6.46 -1.48 -12.66
C GLU A 203 -7.17 -0.57 -13.66
N TYR A 204 -6.98 0.75 -13.51
CA TYR A 204 -7.54 1.78 -14.37
C TYR A 204 -6.45 2.76 -14.84
N PHE A 205 -6.60 3.24 -16.07
CA PHE A 205 -5.68 4.22 -16.67
C PHE A 205 -6.42 5.52 -17.04
N THR A 206 -5.83 6.67 -16.71
CA THR A 206 -6.45 8.01 -16.86
C THR A 206 -6.78 8.39 -18.29
N ASN A 207 -6.00 7.90 -19.27
CA ASN A 207 -6.15 8.35 -20.66
C ASN A 207 -7.57 8.18 -21.21
N LYS A 208 -8.37 7.25 -20.66
CA LYS A 208 -9.78 7.04 -21.04
C LYS A 208 -10.73 6.53 -19.92
N VAL A 209 -10.30 6.41 -18.65
CA VAL A 209 -11.06 5.70 -17.59
C VAL A 209 -11.53 4.32 -18.07
N ILE A 210 -10.64 3.60 -18.75
CA ILE A 210 -10.92 2.25 -19.23
C ILE A 210 -10.31 1.26 -18.24
N GLU A 211 -11.08 0.22 -17.89
CA GLU A 211 -10.55 -1.01 -17.30
C GLU A 211 -9.60 -1.67 -18.30
N ASP A 212 -8.34 -1.26 -18.24
CA ASP A 212 -7.24 -1.80 -19.04
C ASP A 212 -6.17 -2.29 -18.07
N GLY A 213 -5.59 -3.46 -18.31
CA GLY A 213 -4.67 -4.12 -17.39
C GLY A 213 -5.21 -5.39 -16.74
N CYS A 214 -4.94 -5.57 -15.45
CA CYS A 214 -5.25 -6.79 -14.72
C CYS A 214 -6.54 -6.67 -13.89
N LYS A 215 -7.37 -7.71 -13.99
CA LYS A 215 -8.64 -7.82 -13.27
C LYS A 215 -8.76 -9.22 -12.69
N PHE A 216 -8.93 -9.32 -11.38
CA PHE A 216 -9.24 -10.58 -10.72
C PHE A 216 -9.92 -10.36 -9.38
N ASN A 217 -10.50 -11.43 -8.85
CA ASN A 217 -11.12 -11.48 -7.56
C ASN A 217 -10.33 -12.45 -6.68
N ALA A 218 -9.72 -11.96 -5.61
CA ALA A 218 -8.92 -12.76 -4.69
C ALA A 218 -9.75 -13.05 -3.42
N LYS A 219 -10.26 -14.27 -3.28
CA LYS A 219 -10.96 -14.70 -2.08
C LYS A 219 -9.95 -15.04 -0.99
N LEU A 220 -9.98 -14.30 0.11
CA LEU A 220 -9.13 -14.59 1.27
C LEU A 220 -9.66 -15.84 1.96
N TYR A 221 -8.81 -16.86 2.16
CA TYR A 221 -9.21 -18.10 2.83
C TYR A 221 -8.43 -18.40 4.11
N GLU A 222 -7.26 -17.81 4.30
CA GLU A 222 -6.46 -18.02 5.50
C GLU A 222 -5.57 -16.81 5.79
N ILE A 223 -5.55 -16.38 7.05
CA ILE A 223 -4.57 -15.46 7.64
C ILE A 223 -3.83 -16.24 8.73
N ARG A 224 -2.51 -16.25 8.66
CA ARG A 224 -1.66 -16.98 9.60
C ARG A 224 -0.50 -16.10 10.06
N LYS A 225 -0.10 -16.23 11.32
CA LYS A 225 1.15 -15.65 11.83
C LYS A 225 2.33 -16.53 11.45
N GLY A 226 3.47 -15.94 11.12
CA GLY A 226 4.71 -16.65 10.78
C GLY A 226 5.27 -16.29 9.39
N THR A 227 6.18 -17.13 8.93
CA THR A 227 6.84 -17.03 7.60
C THR A 227 6.68 -18.34 6.83
N PHE A 228 7.24 -18.44 5.62
CA PHE A 228 7.10 -19.66 4.81
C PHE A 228 7.68 -20.91 5.47
N ASN A 229 8.76 -20.78 6.24
CA ASN A 229 9.37 -21.90 6.94
C ASN A 229 8.71 -22.18 8.30
N CYS A 230 8.33 -21.12 9.02
CA CYS A 230 7.74 -21.21 10.34
C CYS A 230 6.26 -20.82 10.27
N GLU A 231 5.41 -21.78 9.89
CA GLU A 231 3.97 -21.56 9.90
C GLU A 231 3.43 -21.59 11.35
N GLY A 232 3.00 -20.44 11.87
CA GLY A 232 2.47 -20.28 13.22
C GLY A 232 0.95 -20.44 13.33
N GLU A 233 0.36 -19.81 14.35
CA GLU A 233 -1.07 -19.87 14.64
C GLU A 233 -1.92 -19.26 13.52
N LYS A 234 -3.04 -19.92 13.21
CA LYS A 234 -4.04 -19.42 12.26
C LYS A 234 -4.90 -18.36 12.94
N GLU A 235 -4.71 -17.11 12.54
CA GLU A 235 -5.50 -16.00 13.06
C GLU A 235 -6.93 -16.02 12.51
N TRP A 236 -7.08 -16.33 11.22
CA TRP A 236 -8.39 -16.41 10.59
C TRP A 236 -8.40 -17.46 9.49
N VAL A 237 -9.51 -18.18 9.37
CA VAL A 237 -9.71 -19.20 8.32
C VAL A 237 -11.14 -19.10 7.82
N TYR A 238 -11.29 -19.09 6.50
CA TYR A 238 -12.60 -19.21 5.86
C TYR A 238 -13.12 -20.65 6.02
N LYS A 239 -14.28 -20.80 6.66
CA LYS A 239 -14.92 -22.09 6.92
C LYS A 239 -16.19 -22.23 6.07
N PRO A 240 -16.12 -22.86 4.87
CA PRO A 240 -17.26 -22.96 3.96
C PRO A 240 -18.36 -23.90 4.45
N TYR A 241 -18.01 -24.95 5.19
CA TYR A 241 -18.94 -26.01 5.61
C TYR A 241 -19.45 -25.86 7.03
N MET A 242 -19.27 -24.69 7.65
CA MET A 242 -19.95 -24.42 8.91
C MET A 242 -21.38 -23.99 8.61
N ASN A 243 -22.35 -24.80 9.06
CA ASN A 243 -23.73 -24.37 9.16
C ASN A 243 -23.81 -23.21 10.16
N SER A 244 -23.66 -21.98 9.67
CA SER A 244 -24.28 -20.85 10.36
C SER A 244 -25.77 -20.95 10.06
N ASN A 245 -26.59 -21.33 11.04
CA ASN A 245 -28.03 -21.08 10.96
C ASN A 245 -28.20 -19.57 10.70
N LYS A 246 -28.47 -19.21 9.45
CA LYS A 246 -29.01 -17.92 9.05
C LYS A 246 -30.43 -18.16 8.59
#